data_AF-A0A951TH51-F1
#
_entry.id   AF-A0A951TH51-F1
#
_cell.length_a   1.000
_cell.length_b   1.000
_cell.length_c   1.000
_cell.angle_alpha   90.00
_cell.angle_beta   90.00
_cell.angle_gamma   90.00
#
_symmetry.space_group_name_H-M   'P 1'
#
loop_
_entity.id
_entity.type
_entity.pdbx_description
1 polymer ?
#
loop_
_entity_poly.entity_id
_entity_poly.type
_entity_poly.pdbx_seq_one_letter_code
_entity_poly.pdbx_strand_id
1 'polypeptide(L)'
;MEWFVKQEATFEKYRFGLMIAMLLFQSCIGSIAAMYAINHEIWPLMSLSAALSMGSNAMFIAQAKANVCLITFYLSVVINSIIMFALMMM
;
A
#
# COMPACT_ATOMS: atom_id res chain seq x y z
N MET A 1 -11.48 5.95 -16.91
CA MET A 1 -12.29 6.06 -15.68
C MET A 1 -13.14 4.82 -15.42
N GLU A 2 -13.77 4.21 -16.43
CA GLU A 2 -14.61 3.01 -16.23
C GLU A 2 -13.93 1.86 -15.47
N TRP A 3 -12.63 1.64 -15.69
CA TRP A 3 -11.88 0.61 -14.97
C TRP A 3 -11.87 0.85 -13.45
N PHE A 4 -11.65 2.09 -13.01
CA PHE A 4 -11.59 2.41 -11.57
C PHE A 4 -12.97 2.32 -10.92
N VAL A 5 -14.02 2.75 -11.63
CA VAL A 5 -15.42 2.59 -11.17
C VAL A 5 -15.77 1.10 -11.03
N LYS A 6 -15.31 0.24 -11.95
CA LYS A 6 -15.50 -1.21 -11.86
C LYS A 6 -14.73 -1.82 -10.67
N GLN A 7 -13.52 -1.33 -10.40
CA GLN A 7 -12.74 -1.70 -9.22
C GLN A 7 -13.47 -1.33 -7.93
N GLU A 8 -13.99 -0.11 -7.82
CA GLU A 8 -14.79 0.34 -6.67
C GLU A 8 -16.00 -0.56 -6.45
N ALA A 9 -16.79 -0.84 -7.49
CA ALA A 9 -17.96 -1.71 -7.38
C ALA A 9 -17.60 -3.15 -6.96
N THR A 10 -16.47 -3.67 -7.45
CA THR A 10 -15.97 -5.00 -7.08
C THR A 10 -15.46 -5.01 -5.64
N PHE A 11 -14.71 -3.98 -5.25
CA PHE A 11 -14.22 -3.79 -3.90
C PHE A 11 -15.38 -3.75 -2.91
N GLU A 12 -16.42 -2.96 -3.18
CA GLU A 12 -17.58 -2.87 -2.28
C GLU A 12 -18.34 -4.20 -2.18
N LYS A 13 -18.49 -4.91 -3.30
CA LYS A 13 -19.16 -6.24 -3.32
C LYS A 13 -18.43 -7.29 -2.48
N TYR A 14 -17.09 -7.29 -2.49
CA TYR A 14 -16.26 -8.29 -1.81
C TYR A 14 -15.43 -7.69 -0.67
N ARG A 15 -15.91 -6.59 -0.09
CA ARG A 15 -15.15 -5.69 0.78
C ARG A 15 -14.37 -6.39 1.88
N PHE A 16 -15.05 -7.21 2.69
CA PHE A 16 -14.41 -7.88 3.82
C PHE A 16 -13.29 -8.84 3.41
N GLY A 17 -13.44 -9.55 2.28
CA GLY A 17 -12.40 -10.46 1.79
C GLY A 17 -11.24 -9.71 1.12
N LEU A 18 -11.55 -8.74 0.26
CA LEU A 18 -10.54 -7.98 -0.47
C LEU A 18 -9.72 -7.10 0.46
N MET A 19 -10.31 -6.49 1.48
CA MET A 19 -9.59 -5.67 2.45
C MET A 19 -8.47 -6.46 3.13
N ILE A 20 -8.73 -7.70 3.57
CA ILE A 20 -7.71 -8.54 4.23
C ILE A 20 -6.57 -8.86 3.26
N ALA A 21 -6.90 -9.28 2.03
CA ALA A 21 -5.91 -9.61 1.01
C ALA A 21 -5.04 -8.39 0.65
N MET A 22 -5.67 -7.22 0.49
CA MET A 22 -5.00 -5.96 0.16
C MET A 22 -4.12 -5.47 1.32
N LEU A 23 -4.61 -5.54 2.56
CA LEU A 23 -3.84 -5.24 3.77
C LEU A 23 -2.57 -6.08 3.86
N LEU A 24 -2.71 -7.40 3.70
CA LEU A 24 -1.60 -8.35 3.79
C LEU A 24 -0.57 -8.03 2.70
N PHE A 25 -1.02 -7.97 1.45
CA PHE A 25 -0.15 -7.76 0.30
C PHE A 25 0.63 -6.44 0.39
N GLN A 26 -0.07 -5.34 0.69
CA GLN A 26 0.54 -4.02 0.82
C GLN A 26 1.55 -4.00 1.97
N SER A 27 1.17 -4.55 3.13
CA SER A 27 2.04 -4.56 4.31
C SER A 27 3.33 -5.35 4.05
N CYS A 28 3.26 -6.49 3.35
CA CYS A 28 4.45 -7.25 2.98
C CYS A 28 5.41 -6.44 2.09
N ILE A 29 4.89 -5.77 1.05
CA ILE A 29 5.72 -4.93 0.17
C ILE A 29 6.33 -3.75 0.94
N GLY A 30 5.53 -3.09 1.78
CA GLY A 30 6.00 -1.99 2.62
C GLY A 30 7.13 -2.42 3.56
N SER A 31 6.98 -3.57 4.24
CA SER A 31 8.03 -4.12 5.12
C SER A 31 9.32 -4.45 4.38
N ILE A 32 9.25 -5.00 3.17
CA ILE A 32 10.45 -5.28 2.35
C ILE A 32 11.12 -3.97 1.94
N ALA A 33 10.36 -2.98 1.45
CA ALA A 33 10.89 -1.67 1.08
C ALA A 33 11.55 -0.95 2.28
N ALA A 34 10.93 -1.02 3.46
CA ALA A 34 11.47 -0.46 4.69
C ALA A 34 12.76 -1.18 5.12
N MET A 35 12.82 -2.51 4.97
CA MET A 35 14.02 -3.30 5.27
C MET A 35 15.20 -2.89 4.38
N TYR A 36 14.99 -2.77 3.07
CA TYR A 36 16.03 -2.25 2.17
C TYR A 36 16.48 -0.84 2.57
N ALA A 37 15.54 0.05 2.91
CA ALA A 37 15.89 1.40 3.35
C ALA A 37 16.74 1.41 4.63
N ILE A 38 16.46 0.51 5.59
CA ILE A 38 17.29 0.33 6.78
C ILE A 38 18.67 -0.21 6.41
N ASN A 39 18.74 -1.19 5.50
CA ASN A 39 20.01 -1.79 5.07
C ASN A 39 20.97 -0.79 4.41
N HIS A 40 20.44 0.23 3.73
CA HIS A 40 21.22 1.34 3.16
C HIS A 40 21.31 2.56 4.09
N GLU A 41 20.83 2.47 5.34
CA GLU A 41 20.79 3.57 6.32
C GLU A 41 20.02 4.82 5.85
N ILE A 42 19.08 4.67 4.90
CA ILE A 42 18.26 5.75 4.36
C ILE A 42 16.95 5.87 5.15
N TRP A 43 17.07 6.37 6.39
CA TRP A 43 15.95 6.54 7.34
C TRP A 43 14.73 7.31 6.80
N PRO A 44 14.87 8.34 5.93
CA PRO A 44 13.71 9.01 5.35
C PRO A 44 12.84 8.09 4.48
N LEU A 45 13.45 7.18 3.71
CA LEU A 45 12.71 6.22 2.88
C LEU A 45 12.02 5.15 3.72
N MET A 46 12.67 4.70 4.80
CA MET A 46 12.02 3.80 5.77
C MET A 46 10.79 4.45 6.39
N SER A 47 10.92 5.71 6.83
CA SER A 47 9.82 6.45 7.47
C SER A 47 8.67 6.69 6.49
N LEU A 48 8.98 7.01 5.23
CA LEU A 48 7.98 7.15 4.17
C LEU A 48 7.25 5.83 3.90
N SER A 49 7.97 4.72 3.77
CA SER A 49 7.38 3.38 3.58
C SER A 49 6.43 3.01 4.71
N ALA A 50 6.87 3.23 5.96
CA ALA A 50 6.05 2.97 7.15
C ALA A 50 4.79 3.85 7.19
N ALA A 51 4.92 5.15 6.90
CA ALA A 51 3.80 6.09 6.90
C ALA A 51 2.77 5.75 5.82
N LEU A 52 3.20 5.42 4.60
CA LEU A 52 2.29 5.02 3.51
C LEU A 52 1.57 3.71 3.81
N SER A 53 2.29 2.74 4.39
CA SER A 53 1.71 1.46 4.77
C SER A 53 0.67 1.62 5.88
N MET A 54 1.01 2.34 6.95
CA MET A 54 0.06 2.62 8.03
C MET A 54 -1.10 3.49 7.58
N GLY A 55 -0.86 4.44 6.68
CA GLY A 55 -1.92 5.26 6.08
C GLY A 55 -2.92 4.41 5.30
N SER A 56 -2.45 3.51 4.43
CA SER A 56 -3.33 2.58 3.70
C SER A 56 -4.09 1.66 4.66
N ASN A 57 -3.41 1.12 5.66
CA ASN A 57 -4.01 0.21 6.64
C ASN A 57 -5.08 0.93 7.49
N ALA A 58 -4.84 2.18 7.87
CA ALA A 58 -5.80 3.00 8.60
C ALA A 58 -7.07 3.23 7.78
N MET A 59 -6.98 3.48 6.47
CA MET A 59 -8.15 3.65 5.60
C MET A 59 -8.99 2.38 5.52
N PHE A 60 -8.34 1.22 5.43
CA PHE A 60 -9.02 -0.07 5.48
C PHE A 60 -9.70 -0.29 6.85
N ILE A 61 -8.98 -0.12 7.98
CA ILE A 61 -9.54 -0.33 9.32
C ILE A 61 -10.71 0.62 9.60
N ALA A 62 -10.58 1.90 9.21
CA ALA A 62 -11.64 2.89 9.37
C ALA A 62 -12.83 2.66 8.43
N GLN A 63 -12.76 1.65 7.56
CA GLN A 63 -13.79 1.36 6.56
C GLN A 63 -14.14 2.61 5.74
N ALA A 64 -13.11 3.34 5.28
CA ALA A 64 -13.30 4.49 4.42
C ALA A 64 -14.01 4.12 3.11
N LYS A 65 -14.44 5.12 2.34
CA LYS A 65 -15.08 4.92 1.04
C LYS A 65 -14.17 4.10 0.12
N ALA A 66 -14.76 3.23 -0.71
CA ALA A 66 -14.04 2.33 -1.61
C ALA A 66 -12.94 3.03 -2.43
N ASN A 67 -13.27 4.21 -2.97
CA ASN A 67 -12.34 5.02 -3.74
C ASN A 67 -11.09 5.42 -2.94
N VAL A 68 -11.25 5.87 -1.70
CA VAL A 68 -10.14 6.26 -0.82
C VAL A 68 -9.27 5.04 -0.46
N CYS A 69 -9.91 3.92 -0.12
CA CYS A 69 -9.21 2.66 0.17
C CYS A 69 -8.36 2.19 -1.03
N LEU A 70 -8.94 2.20 -2.24
CA LEU A 70 -8.23 1.80 -3.46
C LEU A 70 -7.10 2.76 -3.83
N ILE A 71 -7.34 4.08 -3.76
CA ILE A 71 -6.31 5.10 -4.08
C ILE A 71 -5.12 4.97 -3.13
N THR A 72 -5.38 4.92 -1.83
CA THR A 72 -4.31 4.85 -0.82
C THR A 72 -3.54 3.53 -0.90
N PHE A 73 -4.22 2.43 -1.17
CA PHE A 73 -3.58 1.15 -1.45
C PHE A 73 -2.68 1.21 -2.69
N TYR A 74 -3.18 1.69 -3.83
CA TYR A 74 -2.38 1.74 -5.05
C TYR A 74 -1.18 2.67 -4.91
N LEU A 75 -1.36 3.83 -4.29
CA LEU A 75 -0.24 4.74 -3.99
C LEU A 75 0.80 4.05 -3.11
N SER A 76 0.37 3.38 -2.04
CA SER A 76 1.28 2.68 -1.14
C SER A 76 2.04 1.56 -1.84
N VAL A 77 1.36 0.72 -2.63
CA VAL A 77 1.98 -0.38 -3.38
C VAL A 77 2.97 0.16 -4.42
N VAL A 78 2.59 1.16 -5.21
CA VAL A 78 3.45 1.72 -6.26
C VAL A 78 4.70 2.36 -5.67
N ILE A 79 4.54 3.24 -4.66
CA ILE A 79 5.68 3.93 -4.06
C ILE A 79 6.62 2.95 -3.35
N ASN A 80 6.08 2.02 -2.55
CA ASN A 80 6.92 1.03 -1.87
C ASN A 80 7.61 0.08 -2.86
N SER A 81 6.96 -0.26 -3.97
CA SER A 81 7.61 -1.04 -5.04
C SER A 81 8.77 -0.25 -5.67
N ILE A 82 8.59 1.04 -5.96
CA ILE A 82 9.66 1.90 -6.49
C ILE A 82 10.84 1.96 -5.51
N ILE A 83 10.57 2.19 -4.23
CA ILE A 83 11.62 2.22 -3.19
C ILE A 83 12.35 0.87 -3.13
N MET A 84 11.60 -0.24 -3.07
CA MET A 84 12.16 -1.59 -3.05
C MET A 84 13.06 -1.85 -4.25
N PHE A 85 12.58 -1.60 -5.47
CA PHE A 85 13.37 -1.85 -6.69
C PHE A 85 14.58 -0.93 -6.78
N ALA A 86 14.44 0.36 -6.44
CA ALA A 86 15.54 1.31 -6.47
C ALA A 86 16.68 0.89 -5.52
N LEU A 87 16.33 0.49 -4.29
CA LEU A 87 17.32 0.09 -3.29
C LEU A 87 17.88 -1.31 -3.53
N MET A 88 17.09 -2.24 -4.07
CA MET A 88 17.58 -3.58 -4.43
C MET A 88 18.68 -3.56 -5.50
N MET A 89 18.72 -2.52 -6.34
CA MET A 89 19.72 -2.35 -7.41
C MET A 89 20.97 -1.56 -6.97
N MET A 90 21.00 -1.03 -5.75
CA MET A 90 22.13 -0.27 -5.19
C MET A 90 23.10 -1.18 -4.44
#